data_AF-A0A0G0C950-F1
#
_entry.id   AF-A0A0G0C950-F1
#
_cell.length_a   1.000
_cell.length_b   1.000
_cell.length_c   1.000
_cell.angle_alpha   90.00
_cell.angle_beta   90.00
_cell.angle_gamma   90.00
#
_symmetry.space_group_name_H-M   'P 1'
#
loop_
_entity.id
_entity.type
_entity.pdbx_description
1 polymer ?
#
loop_
_entity_poly.entity_id
_entity_poly.type
_entity_poly.pdbx_seq_one_letter_code
_entity_poly.pdbx_strand_id
1 'polypeptide(L)'
;MLSILLFISLSSVGFFAYQVQNLTKELLESRNQNLATQIPTSNWKTYTNAKYNFLFKHPKNWTESIDPVMPGAQFTSLVTYIVDSSTGSEFRVGYFPHLNLQISLIGQIGSDIDNLDGCGILHL
;
A
#
# COMPACT_ATOMS: atom_id res chain seq x y z
N MET A 1 52.42 -15.81 17.62
CA MET A 1 51.54 -14.93 16.81
C MET A 1 50.35 -15.66 16.19
N LEU A 2 50.50 -16.86 15.62
CA LEU A 2 49.39 -17.62 15.00
C LEU A 2 48.20 -17.91 15.95
N SER A 3 48.48 -18.23 17.22
CA SER A 3 47.43 -18.51 18.22
C SER A 3 46.51 -17.31 18.49
N ILE A 4 47.05 -16.09 18.49
CA ILE A 4 46.28 -14.85 18.72
C ILE A 4 45.31 -14.60 17.56
N LEU A 5 45.73 -14.87 16.33
CA LEU A 5 44.87 -14.73 15.15
C LEU A 5 43.69 -15.71 15.16
N LEU A 6 43.87 -16.91 15.71
CA LEU A 6 42.79 -17.89 15.91
C LEU A 6 41.75 -17.38 16.92
N PHE A 7 42.17 -16.81 18.04
CA PHE A 7 41.21 -16.28 19.03
C PHE A 7 40.40 -15.09 18.49
N ILE A 8 41.02 -14.23 17.69
CA ILE A 8 40.33 -13.09 17.07
C ILE A 8 39.30 -13.58 16.05
N SER A 9 39.61 -14.60 15.25
CA SER A 9 38.67 -15.13 14.25
C SER A 9 37.48 -15.86 14.90
N LEU A 10 37.69 -16.60 15.99
CA LEU A 10 36.58 -17.24 16.71
C LEU A 10 35.66 -16.22 17.37
N SER A 11 36.24 -15.15 17.94
CA SER A 11 35.47 -14.09 18.62
C SER A 11 34.56 -13.32 17.64
N SER A 12 35.05 -13.02 16.44
CA SER A 12 34.25 -12.30 15.45
C SER A 12 33.08 -13.14 14.92
N VAL A 13 33.28 -14.43 14.64
CA VAL A 13 32.20 -15.33 14.21
C VAL A 13 31.11 -15.45 15.27
N GLY A 14 31.48 -15.60 16.54
CA GLY A 14 30.51 -15.66 17.64
C GLY A 14 29.68 -14.37 17.77
N PHE A 15 30.34 -13.22 17.66
CA PHE A 15 29.66 -11.92 17.70
C PHE A 15 28.69 -11.74 16.52
N PHE A 16 29.09 -12.10 15.31
CA PHE A 16 28.20 -12.02 14.13
C PHE A 16 27.01 -12.97 14.25
N ALA A 17 27.22 -14.20 14.72
CA ALA A 17 26.12 -15.15 14.94
C ALA A 17 25.10 -14.63 15.95
N TYR A 18 25.57 -13.99 17.03
CA TYR A 18 24.71 -13.35 18.03
C TYR A 18 23.87 -12.21 17.45
N GLN A 19 24.50 -11.32 16.67
CA GLN A 19 23.80 -10.19 16.03
C GLN A 19 22.71 -10.67 15.06
N VAL A 20 23.00 -11.68 14.24
CA VAL A 20 22.04 -12.24 13.26
C VAL A 20 20.83 -12.86 13.96
N GLN A 21 21.02 -13.54 15.09
CA GLN A 21 19.90 -14.13 15.83
C GLN A 21 18.97 -13.08 16.43
N ASN A 22 19.51 -11.95 16.91
CA ASN A 22 18.68 -10.89 17.49
C ASN A 22 17.80 -10.21 16.42
N LEU A 23 18.35 -9.94 15.23
CA LEU A 23 17.59 -9.40 14.09
C LEU A 23 16.48 -10.35 13.62
N THR A 24 16.75 -11.65 13.64
CA THR A 24 15.77 -12.65 13.18
C THR A 24 14.55 -12.72 14.12
N LYS A 25 14.74 -12.50 15.43
CA LYS A 25 13.63 -12.46 16.39
C LYS A 25 12.70 -11.26 16.16
N GLU A 26 13.28 -10.08 15.99
CA GLU A 26 12.53 -8.84 15.67
C GLU A 26 11.72 -8.98 14.38
N LEU A 27 12.32 -9.56 13.33
CA LEU A 27 11.62 -9.80 12.06
C LEU A 27 10.50 -10.85 12.18
N LEU A 28 10.70 -11.89 12.98
CA LEU A 28 9.69 -12.92 13.22
C LEU A 28 8.50 -12.34 14.02
N GLU A 29 8.79 -11.52 15.03
CA GLU A 29 7.78 -10.86 15.85
C GLU A 29 6.99 -9.82 15.04
N SER A 30 7.68 -9.01 14.23
CA SER A 30 7.06 -8.07 13.28
C SER A 30 6.19 -8.79 12.24
N ARG A 31 6.67 -9.92 11.67
CA ARG A 31 5.88 -10.73 10.75
C ARG A 31 4.62 -11.30 11.42
N ASN A 32 4.72 -11.79 12.65
CA ASN A 32 3.58 -12.36 13.37
C ASN A 32 2.55 -11.29 13.76
N GLN A 33 2.98 -10.07 14.10
CA GLN A 33 2.07 -8.93 14.29
C GLN A 33 1.39 -8.50 12.97
N ASN A 34 2.10 -8.55 11.85
CA ASN A 34 1.51 -8.23 10.53
C ASN A 34 0.52 -9.32 10.07
N LEU A 35 0.76 -10.59 10.43
CA LEU A 35 -0.16 -11.70 10.13
C LEU A 35 -1.48 -11.61 10.91
N ALA A 36 -1.46 -11.09 12.14
CA ALA A 36 -2.68 -10.87 12.93
C ALA A 36 -3.60 -9.77 12.35
N THR A 37 -3.08 -8.93 11.46
CA THR A 37 -3.84 -7.90 10.70
C THR A 37 -3.93 -8.25 9.22
N GLN A 38 -3.82 -9.53 8.87
CA GLN A 38 -4.19 -9.97 7.52
C GLN A 38 -5.72 -9.84 7.42
N ILE A 39 -6.20 -8.68 6.96
CA ILE A 39 -7.62 -8.49 6.65
C ILE A 39 -7.97 -9.63 5.69
N PRO A 40 -8.90 -10.53 6.07
CA PRO A 40 -9.20 -11.69 5.25
C PRO A 40 -9.65 -11.22 3.88
N THR A 41 -8.80 -11.45 2.88
CA THR A 41 -9.06 -11.09 1.47
C THR A 41 -10.14 -11.96 0.85
N SER A 42 -10.64 -12.95 1.59
CA SER A 42 -11.74 -13.83 1.22
C SER A 42 -13.04 -13.08 0.89
N ASN A 43 -13.22 -11.87 1.42
CA ASN A 43 -14.42 -11.07 1.22
C ASN A 43 -14.22 -9.89 0.26
N TRP A 44 -13.19 -9.90 -0.58
CA TRP A 44 -12.99 -8.84 -1.56
C TRP A 44 -13.99 -8.95 -2.73
N LYS A 45 -14.50 -7.81 -3.18
CA LYS A 45 -15.29 -7.66 -4.40
C LYS A 45 -14.38 -7.26 -5.56
N THR A 46 -14.78 -7.60 -6.77
CA THR A 46 -14.11 -7.14 -8.00
C THR A 46 -14.97 -6.06 -8.64
N TYR A 47 -14.42 -4.86 -8.78
CA TYR A 47 -15.02 -3.81 -9.59
C TYR A 47 -14.55 -3.97 -11.05
N THR A 48 -15.47 -3.84 -12.00
CA THR A 48 -15.18 -3.92 -13.43
C THR A 48 -15.75 -2.71 -14.13
N ASN A 49 -14.88 -1.95 -14.80
CA ASN A 49 -15.29 -0.83 -15.62
C ASN A 49 -15.29 -1.25 -17.10
N ALA A 50 -16.48 -1.58 -17.62
CA ALA A 50 -16.64 -2.04 -19.01
C ALA A 50 -16.29 -0.95 -20.05
N LYS A 51 -16.37 0.34 -19.68
CA LYS A 51 -16.06 1.45 -20.60
C LYS A 51 -14.57 1.58 -20.86
N TYR A 52 -13.76 1.34 -19.83
CA TYR A 52 -12.31 1.52 -19.86
C TYR A 52 -11.53 0.20 -19.74
N ASN A 53 -12.21 -0.95 -19.76
CA ASN A 53 -11.65 -2.29 -19.72
C ASN A 53 -10.63 -2.54 -18.59
N PHE A 54 -10.87 -1.96 -17.41
CA PHE A 54 -10.07 -2.25 -16.22
C PHE A 54 -10.88 -2.99 -15.15
N LEU A 55 -10.13 -3.73 -14.33
CA LEU A 55 -10.63 -4.53 -13.23
C LEU A 55 -9.70 -4.36 -12.04
N PHE A 56 -10.27 -4.30 -10.84
CA PHE A 56 -9.49 -4.32 -9.62
C PHE A 56 -10.33 -4.87 -8.46
N LYS A 57 -9.66 -5.29 -7.39
CA LYS A 57 -10.33 -5.87 -6.21
C LYS A 57 -10.27 -4.94 -5.01
N HIS A 58 -11.35 -4.89 -4.25
CA HIS A 58 -11.45 -4.07 -3.04
C HIS A 58 -12.22 -4.78 -1.91
N PRO A 59 -12.03 -4.38 -0.65
CA PRO A 59 -12.85 -4.84 0.46
C PRO A 59 -14.36 -4.62 0.25
N LYS A 60 -15.19 -5.57 0.71
CA LYS A 60 -16.66 -5.52 0.56
C LYS A 60 -17.34 -4.36 1.28
N ASN A 61 -16.71 -3.83 2.33
CA ASN A 61 -17.23 -2.71 3.13
C ASN A 61 -16.96 -1.34 2.50
N TRP A 62 -16.31 -1.27 1.34
CA TRP A 62 -16.13 -0.02 0.62
C TRP A 62 -17.41 0.35 -0.13
N THR A 63 -17.73 1.64 -0.07
CA THR A 63 -18.85 2.22 -0.83
C THR A 63 -18.29 2.84 -2.10
N GLU A 64 -18.92 2.52 -3.22
CA GLU A 64 -18.56 3.03 -4.54
C GLU A 64 -19.23 4.40 -4.75
N SER A 65 -18.43 5.45 -5.02
CA SER A 65 -18.94 6.73 -5.50
C SER A 65 -18.31 7.04 -6.85
N ILE A 66 -19.16 7.22 -7.86
CA ILE A 66 -18.73 7.62 -9.20
C ILE A 66 -18.90 9.13 -9.27
N ASP A 67 -17.79 9.85 -9.09
CA ASP A 67 -17.81 11.29 -9.23
C ASP A 67 -17.86 11.65 -10.72
N PRO A 68 -18.71 12.60 -11.13
CA PRO A 68 -18.78 13.04 -12.51
C PRO A 68 -17.44 13.64 -12.94
N VAL A 69 -16.98 13.23 -14.13
CA VAL A 69 -15.76 13.77 -14.74
C VAL A 69 -16.00 15.26 -15.03
N MET A 70 -15.25 16.13 -14.36
CA MET A 70 -15.33 17.57 -14.62
C MET A 70 -14.84 17.86 -16.04
N PRO A 71 -15.53 18.74 -16.80
CA PRO A 71 -15.05 19.18 -18.11
C PRO A 71 -13.67 19.83 -17.97
N GLY A 72 -12.67 19.33 -18.70
CA GLY A 72 -11.30 19.85 -18.67
C GLY A 72 -10.34 19.10 -17.73
N ALA A 73 -10.79 18.08 -17.01
CA ALA A 73 -9.89 17.19 -16.29
C ALA A 73 -9.06 16.32 -17.26
N GLN A 74 -7.77 16.13 -16.94
CA GLN A 74 -6.86 15.22 -17.68
C GLN A 74 -7.22 13.73 -17.48
N PHE A 75 -8.06 13.44 -16.48
CA PHE A 75 -8.54 12.11 -16.15
C PHE A 75 -9.89 11.87 -16.84
N THR A 76 -10.06 10.72 -17.47
CA THR A 76 -11.34 10.37 -18.13
C THR A 76 -12.28 9.56 -17.25
N SER A 77 -11.79 9.10 -16.10
CA SER A 77 -12.57 8.41 -15.08
C SER A 77 -11.90 8.61 -13.74
N LEU A 78 -12.65 9.12 -12.76
CA LEU A 78 -12.30 9.08 -11.36
C LEU A 78 -13.29 8.15 -10.69
N VAL A 79 -12.80 7.08 -10.06
CA VAL A 79 -13.65 6.27 -9.19
C VAL A 79 -13.17 6.49 -7.77
N THR A 80 -14.05 7.03 -6.94
CA THR A 80 -13.78 7.38 -5.56
C THR A 80 -14.40 6.31 -4.67
N TYR A 81 -13.60 5.73 -3.78
CA TYR A 81 -14.03 4.77 -2.78
C TYR A 81 -13.83 5.40 -1.42
N ILE A 82 -14.86 5.40 -0.57
CA ILE A 82 -14.68 5.84 0.81
C ILE A 82 -14.10 4.66 1.57
N VAL A 83 -12.86 4.80 2.00
CA VAL A 83 -12.17 3.89 2.91
C VAL A 83 -12.61 4.31 4.30
N ASP A 84 -13.73 3.74 4.73
CA ASP A 84 -14.30 3.90 6.07
C ASP A 84 -14.98 5.27 6.34
N SER A 85 -16.30 5.23 6.49
CA SER A 85 -17.12 6.39 6.87
C SER A 85 -16.77 6.96 8.24
N SER A 86 -16.07 6.20 9.10
CA SER A 86 -15.66 6.65 10.42
C SER A 86 -14.36 7.47 10.41
N THR A 87 -13.46 7.23 9.45
CA THR A 87 -12.19 7.96 9.32
C THR A 87 -12.23 9.05 8.26
N GLY A 88 -13.22 9.03 7.37
CA GLY A 88 -13.33 9.96 6.25
C GLY A 88 -12.21 9.78 5.22
N SER A 89 -11.53 8.63 5.23
CA SER A 89 -10.46 8.37 4.27
C SER A 89 -11.07 8.05 2.90
N GLU A 90 -10.47 8.58 1.84
CA GLU A 90 -10.93 8.34 0.47
C GLU A 90 -9.80 7.71 -0.35
N PHE A 91 -10.17 6.78 -1.21
CA PHE A 91 -9.29 6.13 -2.15
C PHE A 91 -9.77 6.44 -3.55
N ARG A 92 -8.94 7.13 -4.33
CA ARG A 92 -9.31 7.59 -5.66
C ARG A 92 -8.48 6.85 -6.69
N VAL A 93 -9.19 6.17 -7.60
CA VAL A 93 -8.59 5.48 -8.75
C VAL A 93 -8.83 6.34 -9.98
N GLY A 94 -7.75 6.85 -10.56
CA GLY A 94 -7.77 7.61 -11.81
C GLY A 94 -7.31 6.75 -12.99
N TYR A 95 -8.04 6.82 -14.11
CA TYR A 95 -7.64 6.16 -15.37
C TYR A 95 -7.23 7.17 -16.45
N PHE A 96 -6.04 6.95 -17.02
CA PHE A 96 -5.46 7.76 -18.11
C PHE A 96 -5.41 6.95 -19.41
N PRO A 97 -6.38 7.13 -20.32
CA PRO A 97 -6.47 6.33 -21.54
C PRO A 97 -5.30 6.58 -22.48
N HIS A 98 -4.79 7.82 -22.52
CA HIS A 98 -3.66 8.19 -23.38
C HIS A 98 -2.34 7.53 -22.97
N LEU A 99 -2.21 7.12 -21.70
CA LEU A 99 -1.01 6.49 -21.17
C LEU A 99 -1.21 4.98 -20.93
N ASN A 100 -2.42 4.47 -21.13
CA ASN A 100 -2.85 3.15 -20.67
C ASN A 100 -2.42 2.86 -19.22
N LEU A 101 -2.44 3.91 -18.38
CA LEU A 101 -1.91 3.90 -17.03
C LEU A 101 -3.06 3.97 -16.03
N GLN A 102 -3.02 3.09 -15.04
CA GLN A 102 -3.89 3.13 -13.87
C GLN A 102 -3.11 3.78 -12.73
N ILE A 103 -3.60 4.89 -12.19
CA ILE A 103 -3.01 5.53 -11.02
C ILE A 103 -3.95 5.33 -9.84
N SER A 104 -3.39 4.79 -8.77
CA SER A 104 -4.06 4.61 -7.48
C SER A 104 -3.53 5.65 -6.52
N LEU A 105 -4.37 6.62 -6.14
CA LEU A 105 -4.03 7.65 -5.15
C LEU A 105 -4.70 7.28 -3.82
N ILE A 106 -3.88 7.08 -2.81
CA ILE A 106 -4.32 6.93 -1.42
C ILE A 106 -4.13 8.29 -0.77
N GLY A 107 -5.20 8.97 -0.39
CA GLY A 107 -5.15 10.28 0.25
C GLY A 107 -6.17 10.38 1.37
N GLN A 108 -5.74 10.82 2.55
CA GLN A 108 -6.69 11.22 3.59
C GLN A 108 -7.13 12.65 3.27
N ILE A 109 -8.34 12.82 2.74
CA ILE A 109 -8.88 14.16 2.50
C ILE A 109 -9.28 14.71 3.88
N GLY A 110 -8.41 15.53 4.46
CA GLY A 110 -8.89 16.56 5.38
C GLY A 110 -9.87 17.46 4.63
N SER A 111 -10.85 18.03 5.31
CA SER A 111 -12.05 18.71 4.77
C SER A 111 -11.88 19.77 3.66
N ASP A 112 -10.68 20.05 3.18
CA ASP A 112 -10.39 20.89 2.02
C ASP A 112 -10.14 20.03 0.77
N ILE A 113 -11.16 19.96 -0.10
CA ILE A 113 -11.11 19.32 -1.43
C ILE A 113 -10.08 19.99 -2.37
N ASP A 114 -9.63 21.20 -2.03
CA ASP A 114 -8.78 22.02 -2.89
C ASP A 114 -7.27 21.81 -2.63
N ASN A 115 -6.89 21.03 -1.62
CA ASN A 115 -5.49 20.88 -1.23
C ASN A 115 -4.97 19.44 -1.45
N LEU A 116 -4.40 19.19 -2.65
CA LEU A 116 -3.83 17.91 -3.07
C LEU A 116 -2.40 17.66 -2.54
N ASP A 117 -1.90 18.46 -1.61
CA ASP A 117 -0.51 18.43 -1.13
C ASP A 117 -0.10 17.12 -0.42
N GLY A 118 -1.04 16.19 -0.17
CA GLY A 118 -0.80 14.89 0.46
C GLY A 118 -0.90 13.66 -0.46
N CYS A 119 -1.15 13.83 -1.77
CA CYS A 119 -1.37 12.69 -2.67
C CYS A 119 -0.05 11.99 -3.04
N GLY A 120 0.24 10.87 -2.37
CA GLY A 120 1.30 9.94 -2.79
C GLY A 120 0.89 9.18 -4.04
N ILE A 121 1.68 9.30 -5.11
CA ILE A 121 1.50 8.48 -6.33
C ILE A 121 2.06 7.09 -6.04
N LEU A 122 1.20 6.08 -5.95
CA LEU A 122 1.64 4.69 -5.97
C LEU A 122 1.68 4.21 -7.42
N HIS A 123 2.89 3.99 -7.95
CA HIS A 123 3.06 3.26 -9.20
C HIS A 123 2.84 1.77 -8.92
N LEU A 124 1.79 1.19 -9.51
CA LEU A 124 1.53 -0.25 -9.55
C LEU A 124 2.10 -0.86 -10.84
#